data_AF-A0AA36J2I8-F1
#
_entry.id   AF-A0AA36J2I8-F1
#
_cell.length_a   1.000
_cell.length_b   1.000
_cell.length_c   1.000
_cell.angle_alpha   90.00
_cell.angle_beta   90.00
_cell.angle_gamma   90.00
#
_symmetry.space_group_name_H-M   'P 1'
#
loop_
_entity.id
_entity.type
_entity.pdbx_description
1 polymer ?
#
loop_
_entity_poly.entity_id
_entity_poly.type
_entity_poly.pdbx_seq_one_letter_code
_entity_poly.pdbx_strand_id
1 'polypeptide(L)'
;MDAQSVANVLYAIAKASADSTHTEALLRLLPGLATRIPFVTSRMKAQEVANAIWAVAKLAINGSESEVLLGLLPALAGTIPEVISEMNAQAVANVIWATGQLSGDESRMVDELHAMLPSLVARAEVLLPAATPQEIANTCWGLALSHYHDAGYLQAVIQRVAEEAGQWKPRGAEMDLPSLLCALARLEASQHEDLLGVVAQKLSPMLAAMNSWGLCALAWSYQELDLNDDHLAFRQTLDEELSRRGLSERDVDSSRLGPERWRRDGR
;
A
#
# COMPACT_ATOMS: atom_id res chain seq x y z
N MET A 1 -25.06 14.10 -10.45
CA MET A 1 -23.66 14.17 -9.99
C MET A 1 -22.75 14.06 -11.20
N ASP A 2 -21.72 14.90 -11.25
CA ASP A 2 -20.64 14.83 -12.23
C ASP A 2 -19.55 13.83 -11.79
N ALA A 3 -18.53 13.63 -12.64
CA ALA A 3 -17.44 12.68 -12.41
C ALA A 3 -16.71 12.93 -11.08
N GLN A 4 -16.37 14.20 -10.82
CA GLN A 4 -15.70 14.62 -9.59
C GLN A 4 -16.54 14.32 -8.34
N SER A 5 -17.82 14.68 -8.35
CA SER A 5 -18.72 14.44 -7.21
C SER A 5 -18.86 12.95 -6.93
N VAL A 6 -18.98 12.11 -7.96
CA VAL A 6 -19.08 10.66 -7.80
C VAL A 6 -17.81 10.08 -7.16
N ALA A 7 -16.63 10.43 -7.67
CA ALA A 7 -15.36 9.94 -7.14
C ALA A 7 -15.13 10.40 -5.70
N ASN A 8 -15.40 11.67 -5.39
CA ASN A 8 -15.20 12.24 -4.05
C ASN A 8 -16.15 11.62 -3.01
N VAL A 9 -17.42 11.40 -3.37
CA VAL A 9 -18.38 10.76 -2.45
C VAL A 9 -17.97 9.30 -2.22
N LEU A 10 -17.60 8.55 -3.26
CA LEU A 10 -17.14 7.17 -3.11
C LEU A 10 -15.91 7.08 -2.21
N TYR A 11 -14.92 7.96 -2.42
CA TYR A 11 -13.73 8.08 -1.58
C TYR A 11 -14.07 8.39 -0.12
N ALA A 12 -14.99 9.33 0.12
CA ALA A 12 -15.42 9.69 1.47
C ALA A 12 -16.11 8.52 2.19
N ILE A 13 -16.97 7.77 1.48
CA ILE A 13 -17.62 6.57 2.02
C ILE A 13 -16.56 5.51 2.38
N ALA A 14 -15.63 5.22 1.47
CA ALA A 14 -14.57 4.23 1.69
C ALA A 14 -13.64 4.59 2.85
N LYS A 15 -13.35 5.88 3.04
CA LYS A 15 -12.56 6.35 4.17
C LYS A 15 -13.34 6.24 5.49
N ALA A 16 -14.64 6.57 5.48
CA ALA A 16 -15.49 6.50 6.67
C ALA A 16 -15.81 5.05 7.10
N SER A 17 -15.86 4.10 6.15
CA SER A 17 -16.19 2.70 6.45
C SER A 17 -15.14 1.99 7.32
N ALA A 18 -13.97 2.60 7.51
CA ALA A 18 -12.92 2.05 8.36
C ALA A 18 -13.11 2.37 9.86
N ASP A 19 -13.95 3.36 10.23
CA ASP A 19 -13.83 4.02 11.55
C ASP A 19 -15.11 4.11 12.42
N SER A 20 -16.36 3.81 11.99
CA SER A 20 -17.51 4.08 12.90
C SER A 20 -18.91 3.50 12.60
N THR A 21 -19.79 3.67 13.61
CA THR A 21 -21.24 3.41 13.73
C THR A 21 -22.16 4.05 12.67
N HIS A 22 -21.67 4.98 11.83
CA HIS A 22 -22.46 5.63 10.77
C HIS A 22 -22.24 5.02 9.38
N THR A 23 -21.42 3.96 9.29
CA THR A 23 -21.06 3.29 8.03
C THR A 23 -22.29 2.80 7.28
N GLU A 24 -23.28 2.21 7.97
CA GLU A 24 -24.43 1.60 7.30
C GLU A 24 -25.28 2.59 6.49
N ALA A 25 -25.46 3.83 6.99
CA ALA A 25 -26.22 4.86 6.29
C ALA A 25 -25.49 5.34 5.02
N LEU A 26 -24.16 5.44 5.07
CA LEU A 26 -23.33 5.82 3.92
C LEU A 26 -23.26 4.69 2.89
N LEU A 27 -23.15 3.43 3.34
CA LEU A 27 -23.13 2.26 2.45
C LEU A 27 -24.43 2.14 1.63
N ARG A 28 -25.57 2.60 2.15
CA ARG A 28 -26.85 2.65 1.39
C ARG A 28 -26.80 3.55 0.15
N LEU A 29 -25.81 4.44 0.03
CA LEU A 29 -25.60 5.28 -1.16
C LEU A 29 -24.85 4.56 -2.28
N LEU A 30 -24.15 3.45 -1.97
CA LEU A 30 -23.27 2.76 -2.92
C LEU A 30 -23.98 2.26 -4.18
N PRO A 31 -25.17 1.63 -4.13
CA PRO A 31 -25.86 1.20 -5.35
C PRO A 31 -26.17 2.40 -6.29
N GLY A 32 -26.61 3.52 -5.71
CA GLY A 32 -26.87 4.74 -6.46
C GLY A 32 -25.61 5.32 -7.10
N LEU A 33 -24.47 5.32 -6.40
CA LEU A 33 -23.19 5.77 -6.95
C LEU A 33 -22.68 4.84 -8.05
N ALA A 34 -22.78 3.53 -7.82
CA ALA A 34 -22.29 2.52 -8.76
C ALA A 34 -23.04 2.59 -10.09
N THR A 35 -24.36 2.80 -10.08
CA THR A 35 -25.13 3.00 -11.33
C THR A 35 -24.75 4.28 -12.08
N ARG A 36 -24.12 5.27 -11.43
CA ARG A 36 -23.71 6.52 -12.07
C ARG A 36 -22.33 6.44 -12.70
N ILE A 37 -21.42 5.63 -12.15
CA ILE A 37 -20.02 5.54 -12.59
C ILE A 37 -19.92 5.28 -14.09
N PRO A 38 -20.58 4.26 -14.69
CA PRO A 38 -20.48 3.99 -16.13
C PRO A 38 -20.84 5.17 -17.05
N PHE A 39 -21.67 6.11 -16.58
CA PHE A 39 -22.09 7.28 -17.34
C PHE A 39 -21.14 8.49 -17.19
N VAL A 40 -20.21 8.45 -16.24
CA VAL A 40 -19.27 9.54 -15.97
C VAL A 40 -17.80 9.14 -16.13
N THR A 41 -17.50 7.83 -16.23
CA THR A 41 -16.15 7.27 -16.37
C THR A 41 -15.34 7.92 -17.49
N SER A 42 -15.92 8.12 -18.68
CA SER A 42 -15.22 8.77 -19.82
C SER A 42 -14.94 10.27 -19.64
N ARG A 43 -15.41 10.87 -18.54
CA ARG A 43 -15.17 12.28 -18.18
C ARG A 43 -14.33 12.42 -16.92
N MET A 44 -13.89 11.30 -16.34
CA MET A 44 -13.08 11.31 -15.14
C MET A 44 -11.66 11.78 -15.45
N LYS A 45 -11.14 12.66 -14.60
CA LYS A 45 -9.72 13.03 -14.61
C LYS A 45 -8.87 11.96 -13.92
N ALA A 46 -7.56 12.00 -14.13
CA ALA A 46 -6.59 11.09 -13.50
C ALA A 46 -6.84 10.84 -12.00
N GLN A 47 -7.05 11.90 -11.21
CA GLN A 47 -7.29 11.77 -9.78
C GLN A 47 -8.64 11.14 -9.43
N GLU A 48 -9.67 11.36 -10.26
CA GLU A 48 -11.02 10.82 -10.05
C GLU A 48 -11.04 9.31 -10.34
N VAL A 49 -10.35 8.88 -11.40
CA VAL A 49 -10.13 7.46 -11.71
C VAL A 49 -9.40 6.77 -10.57
N ALA A 50 -8.27 7.32 -10.13
CA ALA A 50 -7.47 6.74 -9.05
C ALA A 50 -8.24 6.67 -7.73
N ASN A 51 -8.97 7.72 -7.36
CA ASN A 51 -9.78 7.74 -6.15
C ASN A 51 -10.93 6.73 -6.21
N ALA A 52 -11.57 6.57 -7.37
CA ALA A 52 -12.65 5.59 -7.54
C ALA A 52 -12.13 4.16 -7.40
N ILE A 53 -11.03 3.81 -8.07
CA ILE A 53 -10.39 2.49 -7.97
C ILE A 53 -9.96 2.20 -6.52
N TRP A 54 -9.28 3.16 -5.88
CA TRP A 54 -8.87 3.03 -4.49
C TRP A 54 -10.06 2.81 -3.55
N ALA A 55 -11.14 3.58 -3.74
CA ALA A 55 -12.30 3.50 -2.88
C ALA A 55 -13.04 2.17 -3.03
N VAL A 56 -13.18 1.63 -4.24
CA VAL A 56 -13.75 0.28 -4.47
C VAL A 56 -12.90 -0.78 -3.77
N ALA A 57 -11.57 -0.75 -3.95
CA ALA A 57 -10.67 -1.71 -3.29
C ALA A 57 -10.73 -1.59 -1.76
N LYS A 58 -10.76 -0.36 -1.23
CA LYS A 58 -10.84 -0.11 0.22
C LYS A 58 -12.15 -0.64 0.81
N LEU A 59 -13.29 -0.44 0.13
CA LEU A 59 -14.58 -0.98 0.54
C LEU A 59 -14.57 -2.52 0.55
N ALA A 60 -13.94 -3.14 -0.46
CA ALA A 60 -13.83 -4.59 -0.51
C ALA A 60 -12.98 -5.16 0.63
N ILE A 61 -11.82 -4.60 0.94
CA ILE A 61 -11.02 -5.12 2.07
C ILE A 61 -11.65 -4.84 3.44
N ASN A 62 -12.58 -3.90 3.52
CA ASN A 62 -13.38 -3.63 4.73
C ASN A 62 -14.64 -4.53 4.83
N GLY A 63 -14.85 -5.47 3.91
CA GLY A 63 -16.03 -6.36 3.91
C GLY A 63 -17.33 -5.67 3.49
N SER A 64 -17.24 -4.51 2.86
CA SER A 64 -18.37 -3.75 2.31
C SER A 64 -18.44 -3.87 0.77
N GLU A 65 -17.91 -4.95 0.20
CA GLU A 65 -18.01 -5.21 -1.23
C GLU A 65 -19.46 -5.47 -1.69
N SER A 66 -19.66 -5.27 -2.98
CA SER A 66 -20.81 -5.75 -3.72
C SER A 66 -20.32 -6.10 -5.12
N GLU A 67 -20.90 -7.13 -5.75
CA GLU A 67 -20.63 -7.47 -7.15
C GLU A 67 -20.75 -6.25 -8.07
N VAL A 68 -21.71 -5.36 -7.78
CA VAL A 68 -21.91 -4.14 -8.55
C VAL A 68 -20.71 -3.20 -8.45
N LEU A 69 -20.06 -3.09 -7.28
CA LEU A 69 -18.89 -2.22 -7.10
C LEU A 69 -17.64 -2.81 -7.75
N LEU A 70 -17.40 -4.11 -7.56
CA LEU A 70 -16.26 -4.79 -8.19
C LEU A 70 -16.39 -4.77 -9.72
N GLY A 71 -17.61 -4.91 -10.25
CA GLY A 71 -17.91 -4.79 -11.67
C GLY A 71 -17.62 -3.43 -12.30
N LEU A 72 -17.31 -2.39 -11.51
CA LEU A 72 -16.89 -1.08 -12.03
C LEU A 72 -15.41 -1.04 -12.40
N LEU A 73 -14.60 -1.91 -11.79
CA LEU A 73 -13.14 -1.87 -11.90
C LEU A 73 -12.64 -2.06 -13.34
N PRO A 74 -13.20 -2.98 -14.17
CA PRO A 74 -12.80 -3.10 -15.57
C PRO A 74 -12.99 -1.80 -16.36
N ALA A 75 -14.13 -1.13 -16.17
CA ALA A 75 -14.42 0.13 -16.86
C ALA A 75 -13.50 1.28 -16.38
N LEU A 76 -13.23 1.35 -15.07
CA LEU A 76 -12.28 2.32 -14.52
C LEU A 76 -10.85 2.05 -15.00
N ALA A 77 -10.43 0.78 -15.01
CA ALA A 77 -9.12 0.37 -15.50
C ALA A 77 -8.94 0.74 -16.98
N GLY A 78 -9.98 0.55 -17.80
CA GLY A 78 -9.99 0.95 -19.21
C GLY A 78 -9.77 2.44 -19.48
N THR A 79 -9.94 3.32 -18.48
CA THR A 79 -9.64 4.76 -18.61
C THR A 79 -8.20 5.12 -18.29
N ILE A 80 -7.46 4.25 -17.59
CA ILE A 80 -6.08 4.52 -17.18
C ILE A 80 -5.19 4.93 -18.36
N PRO A 81 -5.20 4.23 -19.52
CA PRO A 81 -4.35 4.60 -20.65
C PRO A 81 -4.54 6.03 -21.15
N GLU A 82 -5.75 6.58 -21.02
CA GLU A 82 -6.08 7.93 -21.49
C GLU A 82 -5.60 9.02 -20.51
N VAL A 83 -5.49 8.71 -19.22
CA VAL A 83 -5.22 9.68 -18.16
C VAL A 83 -3.87 9.49 -17.47
N ILE A 84 -3.13 8.41 -17.77
CA ILE A 84 -1.91 8.02 -17.04
C ILE A 84 -0.81 9.09 -17.07
N SER A 85 -0.69 9.84 -18.18
CA SER A 85 0.27 10.93 -18.29
C SER A 85 -0.02 12.09 -17.34
N GLU A 86 -1.28 12.25 -16.91
CA GLU A 86 -1.73 13.27 -15.97
C GLU A 86 -1.76 12.78 -14.51
N MET A 87 -1.60 11.48 -14.28
CA MET A 87 -1.51 10.93 -12.92
C MET A 87 -0.26 11.45 -12.22
N ASN A 88 -0.45 11.92 -10.98
CA ASN A 88 0.63 12.26 -10.05
C ASN A 88 1.01 11.04 -9.19
N ALA A 89 2.03 11.18 -8.34
CA ALA A 89 2.56 10.08 -7.53
C ALA A 89 1.47 9.43 -6.66
N GLN A 90 0.63 10.25 -6.02
CA GLN A 90 -0.52 9.78 -5.25
C GLN A 90 -1.50 8.94 -6.08
N ALA A 91 -1.87 9.40 -7.27
CA ALA A 91 -2.83 8.71 -8.12
C ALA A 91 -2.27 7.34 -8.57
N VAL A 92 -1.00 7.29 -8.97
CA VAL A 92 -0.33 6.03 -9.34
C VAL A 92 -0.25 5.07 -8.16
N ALA A 93 0.23 5.54 -7.00
CA ALA A 93 0.35 4.74 -5.80
C ALA A 93 -1.02 4.19 -5.35
N ASN A 94 -2.09 4.99 -5.44
CA ASN A 94 -3.44 4.56 -5.10
C ASN A 94 -3.94 3.43 -6.01
N VAL A 95 -3.69 3.51 -7.32
CA VAL A 95 -4.11 2.46 -8.27
C VAL A 95 -3.30 1.18 -8.08
N ILE A 96 -1.97 1.29 -7.91
CA ILE A 96 -1.10 0.13 -7.67
C ILE A 96 -1.45 -0.55 -6.34
N TRP A 97 -1.63 0.22 -5.26
CA TRP A 97 -2.06 -0.30 -3.97
C TRP A 97 -3.43 -1.01 -4.07
N ALA A 98 -4.39 -0.40 -4.76
CA ALA A 98 -5.72 -0.99 -4.94
C ALA A 98 -5.66 -2.31 -5.71
N THR A 99 -4.84 -2.36 -6.77
CA THR A 99 -4.60 -3.58 -7.54
C THR A 99 -4.05 -4.68 -6.63
N GLY A 100 -3.00 -4.39 -5.85
CA GLY A 100 -2.44 -5.35 -4.88
C GLY A 100 -3.45 -5.86 -3.85
N GLN A 101 -4.23 -4.96 -3.25
CA GLN A 101 -5.19 -5.34 -2.21
C GLN A 101 -6.29 -6.27 -2.72
N LEU A 102 -6.73 -6.08 -3.96
CA LEU A 102 -7.67 -6.96 -4.64
C LEU A 102 -7.01 -8.29 -5.04
N SER A 103 -5.73 -8.26 -5.43
CA SER A 103 -4.96 -9.45 -5.85
C SER A 103 -4.74 -10.47 -4.74
N GLY A 104 -4.71 -10.01 -3.48
CA GLY A 104 -4.56 -10.92 -2.35
C GLY A 104 -5.77 -11.84 -2.09
N ASP A 105 -6.84 -11.74 -2.88
CA ASP A 105 -7.97 -12.66 -2.91
C ASP A 105 -8.32 -12.95 -4.39
N GLU A 106 -8.08 -14.19 -4.84
CA GLU A 106 -8.31 -14.58 -6.24
C GLU A 106 -9.73 -14.28 -6.72
N SER A 107 -10.73 -14.29 -5.82
CA SER A 107 -12.12 -13.97 -6.18
C SER A 107 -12.37 -12.49 -6.51
N ARG A 108 -11.41 -11.61 -6.19
CA ARG A 108 -11.47 -10.16 -6.39
C ARG A 108 -10.46 -9.67 -7.42
N MET A 109 -9.67 -10.57 -8.01
CA MET A 109 -8.70 -10.23 -9.03
C MET A 109 -9.39 -9.57 -10.23
N VAL A 110 -8.79 -8.47 -10.71
CA VAL A 110 -9.26 -7.76 -11.92
C VAL A 110 -8.12 -7.73 -12.93
N ASP A 111 -8.26 -8.50 -13.99
CA ASP A 111 -7.23 -8.67 -15.03
C ASP A 111 -6.88 -7.35 -15.71
N GLU A 112 -7.87 -6.47 -15.94
CA GLU A 112 -7.64 -5.17 -16.57
C GLU A 112 -6.79 -4.26 -15.69
N LEU A 113 -6.91 -4.32 -14.36
CA LEU A 113 -6.04 -3.55 -13.46
C LEU A 113 -4.61 -4.12 -13.44
N HIS A 114 -4.48 -5.45 -13.38
CA HIS A 114 -3.17 -6.11 -13.46
C HIS A 114 -2.43 -5.78 -14.76
N ALA A 115 -3.15 -5.77 -15.88
CA ALA A 115 -2.59 -5.42 -17.18
C ALA A 115 -2.03 -3.99 -17.23
N MET A 116 -2.48 -3.09 -16.35
CA MET A 116 -1.96 -1.71 -16.27
C MET A 116 -0.67 -1.57 -15.45
N LEU A 117 -0.29 -2.57 -14.65
CA LEU A 117 0.89 -2.50 -13.77
C LEU A 117 2.18 -2.08 -14.50
N PRO A 118 2.53 -2.60 -15.70
CA PRO A 118 3.72 -2.14 -16.41
C PRO A 118 3.72 -0.64 -16.71
N SER A 119 2.57 -0.10 -17.16
CA SER A 119 2.46 1.33 -17.49
C SER A 119 2.45 2.20 -16.23
N LEU A 120 1.81 1.73 -15.16
CA LEU A 120 1.77 2.40 -13.88
C LEU A 120 3.15 2.43 -13.21
N VAL A 121 3.93 1.35 -13.28
CA VAL A 121 5.30 1.29 -12.76
C VAL A 121 6.23 2.21 -13.55
N ALA A 122 6.15 2.22 -14.88
CA ALA A 122 6.91 3.17 -15.70
C ALA A 122 6.57 4.63 -15.34
N ARG A 123 5.29 4.92 -15.06
CA ARG A 123 4.87 6.24 -14.59
C ARG A 123 5.37 6.53 -13.17
N ALA A 124 5.35 5.55 -12.27
CA ALA A 124 5.86 5.67 -10.90
C ALA A 124 7.37 5.98 -10.90
N GLU A 125 8.15 5.35 -11.78
CA GLU A 125 9.58 5.60 -11.93
C GLU A 125 9.86 7.06 -12.32
N VAL A 126 9.13 7.60 -13.31
CA VAL A 126 9.24 9.03 -13.71
C VAL A 126 8.89 9.98 -12.56
N LEU A 127 7.92 9.59 -11.73
CA LEU A 127 7.45 10.40 -10.60
C LEU A 127 8.27 10.19 -9.34
N LEU A 128 9.14 9.17 -9.32
CA LEU A 128 9.87 8.75 -8.13
C LEU A 128 10.60 9.93 -7.48
N PRO A 129 11.34 10.83 -8.16
CA PRO A 129 12.04 11.93 -7.48
C PRO A 129 11.14 12.87 -6.65
N ALA A 130 9.85 12.96 -6.97
CA ALA A 130 8.89 13.82 -6.28
C ALA A 130 7.96 13.05 -5.33
N ALA A 131 8.00 11.72 -5.34
CA ALA A 131 7.11 10.89 -4.54
C ALA A 131 7.44 11.00 -3.05
N THR A 132 6.41 11.13 -2.23
CA THR A 132 6.49 11.11 -0.77
C THR A 132 6.78 9.69 -0.24
N PRO A 133 7.29 9.56 1.00
CA PRO A 133 7.47 8.26 1.64
C PRO A 133 6.27 7.31 1.54
N GLN A 134 5.08 7.85 1.81
CA GLN A 134 3.82 7.11 1.75
C GLN A 134 3.51 6.59 0.33
N GLU A 135 3.76 7.40 -0.69
CA GLU A 135 3.50 7.01 -2.09
C GLU A 135 4.47 5.92 -2.55
N ILE A 136 5.74 5.99 -2.14
CA ILE A 136 6.74 4.95 -2.41
C ILE A 136 6.33 3.63 -1.74
N ALA A 137 6.01 3.68 -0.45
CA ALA A 137 5.62 2.51 0.33
C ALA A 137 4.34 1.87 -0.22
N ASN A 138 3.30 2.66 -0.51
CA ASN A 138 2.06 2.16 -1.10
C ASN A 138 2.27 1.52 -2.47
N THR A 139 3.14 2.11 -3.29
CA THR A 139 3.48 1.56 -4.60
C THR A 139 4.15 0.19 -4.44
N CYS A 140 5.23 0.09 -3.66
CA CYS A 140 5.95 -1.17 -3.46
C CYS A 140 5.05 -2.23 -2.82
N TRP A 141 4.24 -1.84 -1.83
CA TRP A 141 3.29 -2.74 -1.18
C TRP A 141 2.25 -3.29 -2.16
N GLY A 142 1.69 -2.45 -3.03
CA GLY A 142 0.76 -2.90 -4.07
C GLY A 142 1.40 -3.88 -5.04
N LEU A 143 2.64 -3.63 -5.48
CA LEU A 143 3.39 -4.57 -6.33
C LEU A 143 3.64 -5.92 -5.62
N ALA A 144 4.02 -5.88 -4.34
CA ALA A 144 4.27 -7.08 -3.53
C ALA A 144 3.02 -7.95 -3.30
N LEU A 145 1.83 -7.33 -3.29
CA LEU A 145 0.56 -8.06 -3.19
C LEU A 145 0.03 -8.54 -4.54
N SER A 146 0.36 -7.83 -5.63
CA SER A 146 0.06 -8.28 -7.00
C SER A 146 1.08 -9.29 -7.55
N HIS A 147 2.08 -9.67 -6.77
CA HIS A 147 3.19 -10.52 -7.23
C HIS A 147 3.92 -9.97 -8.46
N TYR A 148 3.87 -8.66 -8.68
CA TYR A 148 4.47 -7.99 -9.83
C TYR A 148 5.89 -7.54 -9.50
N HIS A 149 6.86 -8.03 -10.27
CA HIS A 149 8.28 -7.75 -10.06
C HIS A 149 8.82 -6.84 -11.17
N ASP A 150 9.39 -5.70 -10.77
CA ASP A 150 10.17 -4.82 -11.63
C ASP A 150 11.48 -4.48 -10.94
N ALA A 151 12.55 -5.21 -11.29
CA ALA A 151 13.84 -5.07 -10.64
C ALA A 151 14.42 -3.66 -10.80
N GLY A 152 14.20 -3.00 -11.95
CA GLY A 152 14.72 -1.65 -12.20
C GLY A 152 14.07 -0.63 -11.27
N TYR A 153 12.75 -0.66 -11.16
CA TYR A 153 12.01 0.22 -10.26
C TYR A 153 12.37 -0.03 -8.79
N LEU A 154 12.47 -1.30 -8.36
CA LEU A 154 12.83 -1.62 -6.97
C LEU A 154 14.24 -1.12 -6.62
N GLN A 155 15.21 -1.27 -7.53
CA GLN A 155 16.56 -0.70 -7.33
C GLN A 155 16.53 0.82 -7.21
N ALA A 156 15.78 1.50 -8.07
CA ALA A 156 15.63 2.96 -8.01
C ALA A 156 15.01 3.42 -6.68
N VAL A 157 14.00 2.69 -6.18
CA VAL A 157 13.40 2.95 -4.86
C VAL A 157 14.42 2.72 -3.75
N ILE A 158 15.13 1.60 -3.75
CA ILE A 158 16.12 1.26 -2.72
C ILE A 158 17.19 2.34 -2.64
N GLN A 159 17.78 2.71 -3.78
CA GLN A 159 18.82 3.74 -3.84
C GLN A 159 18.32 5.07 -3.27
N ARG A 160 17.17 5.55 -3.77
CA ARG A 160 16.61 6.83 -3.33
C ARG A 160 16.31 6.84 -1.82
N VAL A 161 15.68 5.77 -1.33
CA VAL A 161 15.30 5.71 0.08
C VAL A 161 16.52 5.59 0.98
N ALA A 162 17.57 4.86 0.56
CA ALA A 162 18.84 4.83 1.29
C ALA A 162 19.46 6.24 1.42
N GLU A 163 19.39 7.06 0.38
CA GLU A 163 19.91 8.43 0.39
C GLU A 163 19.10 9.39 1.29
N GLU A 164 17.78 9.21 1.38
CA GLU A 164 16.88 10.20 2.00
C GLU A 164 16.29 9.79 3.37
N ALA A 165 16.16 8.48 3.66
CA ALA A 165 15.35 7.98 4.80
C ALA A 165 15.82 8.51 6.16
N GLY A 166 17.12 8.74 6.33
CA GLY A 166 17.67 9.34 7.55
C GLY A 166 17.06 10.72 7.87
N GLN A 167 16.70 11.49 6.83
CA GLN A 167 16.17 12.85 6.94
C GLN A 167 14.64 12.91 6.99
N TRP A 168 13.95 11.79 6.76
CA TRP A 168 12.50 11.76 6.77
C TRP A 168 11.94 12.18 8.13
N LYS A 169 10.76 12.82 8.12
CA LYS A 169 10.08 13.18 9.37
C LYS A 169 9.70 11.90 10.13
N PRO A 170 9.81 11.89 11.48
CA PRO A 170 9.49 10.72 12.30
C PRO A 170 8.20 10.01 11.92
N ARG A 171 7.10 10.78 11.82
CA ARG A 171 5.78 10.25 11.50
C ARG A 171 5.70 9.51 10.15
N GLY A 172 6.46 9.93 9.14
CA GLY A 172 6.52 9.21 7.86
C GLY A 172 7.36 7.94 7.99
N ALA A 173 8.53 8.06 8.61
CA ALA A 173 9.44 6.93 8.81
C ALA A 173 8.80 5.76 9.58
N GLU A 174 8.06 6.03 10.66
CA GLU A 174 7.45 4.99 11.53
C GLU A 174 6.46 4.07 10.80
N MET A 175 5.76 4.59 9.80
CA MET A 175 4.73 3.84 9.08
C MET A 175 5.24 3.33 7.73
N ASP A 176 5.94 4.17 7.00
CA ASP A 176 6.25 3.93 5.59
C ASP A 176 7.48 3.02 5.43
N LEU A 177 8.49 3.12 6.31
CA LEU A 177 9.70 2.28 6.23
C LEU A 177 9.42 0.80 6.56
N PRO A 178 8.65 0.44 7.61
CA PRO A 178 8.28 -0.96 7.84
C PRO A 178 7.49 -1.56 6.67
N SER A 179 6.55 -0.79 6.11
CA SER A 179 5.76 -1.22 4.95
C SER A 179 6.64 -1.45 3.72
N LEU A 180 7.55 -0.52 3.45
CA LEU A 180 8.50 -0.63 2.35
C LEU A 180 9.41 -1.84 2.51
N LEU A 181 10.07 -2.03 3.66
CA LEU A 181 10.96 -3.17 3.86
C LEU A 181 10.19 -4.50 3.76
N CYS A 182 8.97 -4.56 4.28
CA CYS A 182 8.11 -5.73 4.17
C CYS A 182 7.76 -6.02 2.70
N ALA A 183 7.47 -4.98 1.91
CA ALA A 183 7.25 -5.13 0.47
C ALA A 183 8.50 -5.62 -0.26
N LEU A 184 9.67 -5.06 0.05
CA LEU A 184 10.94 -5.44 -0.57
C LEU A 184 11.34 -6.89 -0.24
N ALA A 185 11.16 -7.32 1.00
CA ALA A 185 11.36 -8.71 1.42
C ALA A 185 10.43 -9.67 0.68
N ARG A 186 9.14 -9.33 0.56
CA ARG A 186 8.17 -10.13 -0.21
C ARG A 186 8.47 -10.22 -1.71
N LEU A 187 9.13 -9.19 -2.26
CA LEU A 187 9.54 -9.10 -3.66
C LEU A 187 10.96 -9.65 -3.89
N GLU A 188 11.59 -10.20 -2.85
CA GLU A 188 12.97 -10.73 -2.92
C GLU A 188 13.94 -9.72 -3.57
N ALA A 189 13.77 -8.43 -3.23
CA ALA A 189 14.61 -7.38 -3.78
C ALA A 189 16.08 -7.60 -3.36
N SER A 190 17.02 -7.15 -4.18
CA SER A 190 18.47 -7.25 -3.91
C SER A 190 19.09 -5.87 -3.71
N GLN A 191 20.36 -5.82 -3.28
CA GLN A 191 21.15 -4.57 -3.13
C GLN A 191 20.55 -3.58 -2.11
N HIS A 192 19.94 -4.09 -1.03
CA HIS A 192 19.27 -3.29 0.00
C HIS A 192 20.12 -3.09 1.27
N GLU A 193 21.39 -3.50 1.27
CA GLU A 193 22.25 -3.50 2.46
C GLU A 193 22.42 -2.08 3.04
N ASP A 194 22.70 -1.09 2.18
CA ASP A 194 22.80 0.31 2.60
C ASP A 194 21.47 0.85 3.14
N LEU A 195 20.36 0.45 2.53
CA LEU A 195 19.02 0.83 2.98
C LEU A 195 18.72 0.27 4.37
N LEU A 196 19.05 -1.01 4.64
CA LEU A 196 18.88 -1.61 5.96
C LEU A 196 19.65 -0.83 7.03
N GLY A 197 20.91 -0.48 6.77
CA GLY A 197 21.71 0.33 7.69
C GLY A 197 21.07 1.68 8.02
N VAL A 198 20.58 2.40 7.01
CA VAL A 198 19.92 3.70 7.19
C VAL A 198 18.59 3.56 7.95
N VAL A 199 17.79 2.54 7.66
CA VAL A 199 16.52 2.29 8.37
C VAL A 199 16.76 1.92 9.82
N ALA A 200 17.73 1.04 10.10
CA ALA A 200 18.10 0.66 11.46
C ALA A 200 18.50 1.89 12.28
N GLN A 201 19.36 2.75 11.72
CA GLN A 201 19.78 3.99 12.38
C GLN A 201 18.60 4.94 12.61
N LYS A 202 17.72 5.09 11.62
CA LYS A 202 16.57 6.00 11.68
C LYS A 202 15.56 5.57 12.73
N LEU A 203 15.22 4.28 12.76
CA LEU A 203 14.10 3.77 13.57
C LEU A 203 14.50 3.28 14.95
N SER A 204 15.77 2.99 15.22
CA SER A 204 16.28 2.60 16.55
C SER A 204 15.73 3.47 17.70
N PRO A 205 15.81 4.83 17.65
CA PRO A 205 15.31 5.66 18.75
C PRO A 205 13.77 5.71 18.85
N MET A 206 13.05 5.08 17.93
CA MET A 206 11.61 5.22 17.73
C MET A 206 10.84 3.93 18.02
N LEU A 207 11.52 2.77 18.11
CA LEU A 207 10.91 1.44 18.27
C LEU A 207 9.89 1.40 19.43
N ALA A 208 10.20 2.03 20.55
CA ALA A 208 9.34 2.08 21.73
C ALA A 208 7.98 2.77 21.49
N ALA A 209 7.89 3.68 20.51
CA ALA A 209 6.68 4.43 20.16
C ALA A 209 5.93 3.84 18.95
N MET A 210 6.57 2.98 18.17
CA MET A 210 5.97 2.37 16.97
C MET A 210 4.77 1.49 17.30
N ASN A 211 3.86 1.31 16.34
CA ASN A 211 2.75 0.38 16.50
C ASN A 211 3.23 -1.08 16.42
N SER A 212 2.42 -2.03 16.90
CA SER A 212 2.77 -3.44 16.94
C SER A 212 3.03 -4.05 15.56
N TRP A 213 2.23 -3.71 14.55
CA TRP A 213 2.42 -4.25 13.22
C TRP A 213 3.75 -3.79 12.62
N GLY A 214 4.13 -2.52 12.80
CA GLY A 214 5.39 -1.98 12.29
C GLY A 214 6.61 -2.66 12.91
N LEU A 215 6.56 -2.99 14.20
CA LEU A 215 7.62 -3.78 14.85
C LEU A 215 7.72 -5.19 14.28
N CYS A 216 6.58 -5.89 14.14
CA CYS A 216 6.53 -7.21 13.55
C CYS A 216 7.02 -7.21 12.09
N ALA A 217 6.60 -6.23 11.30
CA ALA A 217 6.99 -6.08 9.91
C ALA A 217 8.50 -5.83 9.78
N LEU A 218 9.09 -4.99 10.63
CA LEU A 218 10.54 -4.80 10.67
C LEU A 218 11.27 -6.10 11.04
N ALA A 219 10.85 -6.76 12.11
CA ALA A 219 11.49 -8.00 12.56
C ALA A 219 11.47 -9.08 11.46
N TRP A 220 10.31 -9.29 10.83
CA TRP A 220 10.19 -10.22 9.70
C TRP A 220 11.05 -9.77 8.52
N SER A 221 11.02 -8.49 8.14
CA SER A 221 11.80 -8.00 6.99
C SER A 221 13.30 -8.16 7.20
N TYR A 222 13.83 -7.89 8.40
CA TYR A 222 15.25 -8.08 8.69
C TYR A 222 15.62 -9.57 8.75
N GLN A 223 14.72 -10.46 9.17
CA GLN A 223 14.98 -11.90 9.08
C GLN A 223 15.14 -12.37 7.63
N GLU A 224 14.37 -11.82 6.69
CA GLU A 224 14.44 -12.21 5.27
C GLU A 224 15.56 -11.49 4.51
N LEU A 225 15.89 -10.24 4.88
CA LEU A 225 16.82 -9.39 4.14
C LEU A 225 18.24 -9.37 4.73
N ASP A 226 18.41 -9.44 6.06
CA ASP A 226 19.72 -9.36 6.74
C ASP A 226 20.34 -10.76 6.95
N LEU A 227 20.57 -11.49 5.85
CA LEU A 227 21.01 -12.90 5.89
C LEU A 227 22.43 -13.10 6.43
N ASN A 228 23.25 -12.04 6.45
CA ASN A 228 24.62 -12.07 6.96
C ASN A 228 24.75 -11.57 8.41
N ASP A 229 23.62 -11.22 9.05
CA ASP A 229 23.57 -10.63 10.39
C ASP A 229 24.38 -9.32 10.53
N ASP A 230 24.48 -8.52 9.46
CA ASP A 230 25.19 -7.23 9.46
C ASP A 230 24.50 -6.20 10.37
N HIS A 231 23.22 -6.41 10.68
CA HIS A 231 22.41 -5.55 11.56
C HIS A 231 21.93 -6.26 12.84
N LEU A 232 22.68 -7.24 13.34
CA LEU A 232 22.33 -8.04 14.53
C LEU A 232 21.93 -7.20 15.76
N ALA A 233 22.63 -6.09 16.05
CA ALA A 233 22.32 -5.25 17.21
C ALA A 233 20.93 -4.59 17.10
N PHE A 234 20.53 -4.19 15.89
CA PHE A 234 19.19 -3.65 15.65
C PHE A 234 18.12 -4.73 15.80
N ARG A 235 18.38 -5.94 15.27
CA ARG A 235 17.49 -7.11 15.42
C ARG A 235 17.29 -7.49 16.89
N GLN A 236 18.35 -7.50 17.69
CA GLN A 236 18.25 -7.73 19.14
C GLN A 236 17.38 -6.69 19.83
N THR A 237 17.52 -5.41 19.45
CA THR A 237 16.69 -4.33 20.00
C THR A 237 15.21 -4.49 19.62
N LEU A 238 14.93 -4.95 18.39
CA LEU A 238 13.58 -5.32 17.97
C LEU A 238 13.03 -6.48 18.80
N ASP A 239 13.80 -7.56 18.98
CA ASP A 239 13.38 -8.75 19.72
C ASP A 239 13.08 -8.45 21.19
N GLU A 240 13.87 -7.57 21.82
CA GLU A 240 13.62 -7.06 23.17
C GLU A 240 12.28 -6.31 23.24
N GLU A 241 12.00 -5.46 22.25
CA GLU A 241 10.76 -4.68 22.18
C GLU A 241 9.53 -5.54 21.87
N LEU A 242 9.67 -6.56 21.01
CA LEU A 242 8.64 -7.57 20.76
C LEU A 242 8.32 -8.35 22.04
N SER A 243 9.36 -8.83 22.74
CA SER A 243 9.23 -9.56 24.01
C SER A 243 8.57 -8.71 25.08
N ARG A 244 8.98 -7.44 25.21
CA ARG A 244 8.39 -6.47 26.16
C ARG A 244 6.89 -6.27 25.93
N ARG A 245 6.43 -6.35 24.68
CA ARG A 245 5.02 -6.21 24.30
C ARG A 245 4.25 -7.52 24.26
N GLY A 246 4.92 -8.66 24.42
CA GLY A 246 4.35 -9.99 24.27
C GLY A 246 3.82 -10.24 22.84
N LEU A 247 4.57 -9.79 21.83
CA LEU A 247 4.31 -10.12 20.42
C LEU A 247 5.00 -11.45 20.11
N SER A 248 4.23 -12.40 19.58
CA SER A 248 4.68 -13.77 19.29
C SER A 248 5.40 -13.88 17.95
N GLU A 249 6.11 -14.99 17.72
CA GLU A 249 6.65 -15.33 16.38
C GLU A 249 5.53 -15.35 15.32
N ARG A 250 4.33 -15.84 15.68
CA ARG A 250 3.18 -15.82 14.77
C ARG A 250 2.72 -14.40 14.42
N ASP A 251 2.82 -13.46 15.36
CA ASP A 251 2.56 -12.04 15.09
C ASP A 251 3.58 -11.47 14.09
N VAL A 252 4.85 -11.88 14.20
CA VAL A 252 5.92 -11.52 13.26
C VAL A 252 5.67 -12.13 11.89
N ASP A 253 5.47 -13.44 11.80
CA ASP A 253 5.25 -14.17 10.54
C ASP A 253 4.01 -13.69 9.77
N SER A 254 2.93 -13.37 10.50
CA SER A 254 1.70 -12.89 9.87
C SER A 254 1.79 -11.43 9.42
N SER A 255 2.80 -10.66 9.85
CA SER A 255 2.95 -9.24 9.49
C SER A 255 3.14 -9.03 7.99
N ARG A 256 3.71 -10.02 7.29
CA ARG A 256 3.85 -10.06 5.83
C ARG A 256 2.51 -10.06 5.08
N LEU A 257 1.38 -10.27 5.76
CA LEU A 257 0.04 -10.12 5.17
C LEU A 257 -0.36 -8.65 5.02
N GLY A 258 0.38 -7.72 5.63
CA GLY A 258 0.14 -6.29 5.59
C GLY A 258 -0.77 -5.77 6.70
N PRO A 259 -0.79 -4.44 6.88
CA PRO A 259 -1.46 -3.81 8.02
C PRO A 259 -2.98 -4.00 7.98
N GLU A 260 -3.60 -4.14 6.81
CA GLU A 260 -5.05 -4.33 6.70
C GLU A 260 -5.51 -5.73 7.09
N ARG A 261 -4.68 -6.75 6.82
CA ARG A 261 -4.99 -8.17 7.05
C ARG A 261 -4.36 -8.71 8.34
N TRP A 262 -3.35 -8.05 8.87
CA TRP A 262 -2.68 -8.46 10.11
C TRP A 262 -3.60 -8.28 11.32
N ARG A 263 -3.64 -9.31 12.16
CA ARG A 263 -4.32 -9.29 13.46
C ARG A 263 -3.38 -9.92 14.47
N ARG A 264 -3.31 -9.29 15.63
CA ARG A 264 -2.51 -9.81 16.73
C ARG A 264 -3.13 -11.10 17.24
N ASP A 265 -2.32 -12.14 17.44
CA ASP A 265 -2.82 -13.42 17.94
C ASP A 265 -3.48 -13.26 19.31
N GLY A 266 -4.63 -13.92 19.47
CA GLY A 266 -5.43 -13.86 20.70
C GLY A 266 -6.17 -12.54 20.99
N ARG A 267 -6.36 -11.63 20.02
CA ARG A 267 -7.20 -10.43 20.15
C ARG A 267 -8.04 -10.09 18.93
#